data_AF-A0A0B7FWV6-F1
#
_entry.id   AF-A0A0B7FWV6-F1
#
_cell.length_a   1.000
_cell.length_b   1.000
_cell.length_c   1.000
_cell.angle_alpha   90.00
_cell.angle_beta   90.00
_cell.angle_gamma   90.00
#
_symmetry.space_group_name_H-M   'P 1'
#
loop_
_entity.id
_entity.type
_entity.pdbx_description
1 polymer ?
#
loop_
_entity_poly.entity_id
_entity_poly.type
_entity_poly.pdbx_seq_one_letter_code
_entity_poly.pdbx_strand_id
1 'polypeptide(L)'
;MITQMTHQSLRLELETHPEITAALLTCIAAGYKHLIIRTPEDDIGRVKSLVTSTLSALTAPLTQRIRAKEHHTPLSFLRSILISHSGHNPEHSFVSTIHGGHHHTKAHSPVRSKHRAVSPISPPTSPSRPSSYPNVPTLELAQLRQLTPLNQLRPVSLPPRRKPSAIRVPNALVVSHLEVTSRAVQKAFVEVLKSRIIIIDSDADDYGDTNVGIGRWNLPNDFLLVYVHSGGRDDRERSPIIKPLIDVFGYSMTVVLTEQDPPYGGSQHHLMYSSTLSKENVHYMLRATKDMRLPLPLQVYMASLISAARNHHQLDGSFLTLRAQRDFETLLKASTVVARMLDTSSEYGPTAIDAAKLFIRVVTHRLRVRNGPHDEVFGPLLWDDEDERGARSLPSLGLEHLEHSRRSICDIIVEDILTAV
;
A
#
# COMPACT_ATOMS: atom_id res chain seq x y z
N MET A 1 -14.56 38.16 -21.80
CA MET A 1 -15.58 37.10 -21.74
C MET A 1 -15.16 36.10 -20.68
N ILE A 2 -15.59 36.32 -19.44
CA ILE A 2 -15.42 35.36 -18.34
C ILE A 2 -16.49 34.31 -18.56
N THR A 3 -16.09 33.13 -19.00
CA THR A 3 -16.97 31.98 -19.21
C THR A 3 -17.72 31.73 -17.90
N GLN A 4 -19.03 31.94 -17.88
CA GLN A 4 -19.91 31.38 -16.87
C GLN A 4 -19.82 29.86 -17.01
N MET A 5 -18.78 29.24 -16.44
CA MET A 5 -18.83 27.83 -16.15
C MET A 5 -19.92 27.69 -15.11
N THR A 6 -21.08 27.22 -15.56
CA THR A 6 -22.16 26.77 -14.70
C THR A 6 -21.55 25.92 -13.60
N HIS A 7 -21.55 26.44 -12.37
CA HIS A 7 -21.17 25.73 -11.16
C HIS A 7 -22.20 24.63 -10.92
N GLN A 8 -22.21 23.59 -11.77
CA GLN A 8 -22.73 22.30 -11.34
C GLN A 8 -21.77 21.84 -10.26
N SER A 9 -22.16 22.10 -9.01
CA SER A 9 -21.46 21.59 -7.85
C SER A 9 -21.26 20.10 -8.09
N LEU A 10 -20.00 19.68 -8.19
CA LEU A 10 -19.62 18.28 -8.20
C LEU A 10 -19.96 17.73 -6.81
N ARG A 11 -21.25 17.47 -6.57
CA ARG A 11 -21.66 16.55 -5.53
C ARG A 11 -21.19 15.20 -5.99
N LEU A 12 -19.94 14.91 -5.66
CA LEU A 12 -19.41 13.58 -5.66
C LEU A 12 -20.20 12.85 -4.58
N GLU A 13 -21.37 12.31 -4.93
CA GLU A 13 -22.05 11.24 -4.18
C GLU A 13 -21.21 9.98 -4.32
N LEU A 14 -19.96 10.07 -3.87
CA LEU A 14 -19.08 8.95 -3.71
C LEU A 14 -19.52 8.33 -2.38
N GLU A 15 -20.03 7.11 -2.43
CA GLU A 15 -20.32 6.30 -1.22
C GLU A 15 -19.05 5.96 -0.43
N THR A 16 -17.95 6.69 -0.62
CA THR A 16 -16.65 6.45 -0.05
C THR A 16 -16.46 7.29 1.21
N HIS A 17 -15.55 6.85 2.06
CA HIS A 17 -15.22 7.57 3.29
C HIS A 17 -14.72 8.99 2.96
N PRO A 18 -15.37 10.05 3.50
CA PRO A 18 -15.14 11.42 3.07
C PRO A 18 -13.71 11.87 3.31
N GLU A 19 -13.10 11.46 4.43
CA GLU A 19 -11.72 11.84 4.75
C GLU A 19 -10.68 11.23 3.79
N ILE A 20 -10.85 9.96 3.40
CA ILE A 20 -9.97 9.31 2.41
C ILE A 20 -10.14 10.00 1.06
N THR A 21 -11.37 10.31 0.69
CA THR A 21 -11.69 11.01 -0.57
C THR A 21 -11.04 12.38 -0.61
N ALA A 22 -11.19 13.18 0.45
CA ALA A 22 -10.56 14.50 0.57
C ALA A 22 -9.03 14.41 0.56
N ALA A 23 -8.44 13.43 1.26
CA ALA A 23 -6.99 13.22 1.28
C ALA A 23 -6.44 12.82 -0.10
N LEU A 24 -7.11 11.90 -0.81
CA LEU A 24 -6.73 11.49 -2.16
C LEU A 24 -6.86 12.64 -3.16
N LEU A 25 -7.96 13.39 -3.14
CA LEU A 25 -8.15 14.58 -3.97
C LEU A 25 -7.09 15.64 -3.68
N THR A 26 -6.73 15.85 -2.42
CA THR A 26 -5.67 16.78 -2.02
C THR A 26 -4.32 16.33 -2.57
N CYS A 27 -4.00 15.05 -2.49
CA CYS A 27 -2.77 14.48 -3.06
C CYS A 27 -2.71 14.63 -4.59
N ILE A 28 -3.83 14.40 -5.28
CA ILE A 28 -3.95 14.60 -6.74
C ILE A 28 -3.77 16.08 -7.09
N ALA A 29 -4.50 16.99 -6.44
CA ALA A 29 -4.40 18.44 -6.63
C ALA A 29 -2.99 18.99 -6.35
N ALA A 30 -2.23 18.35 -5.46
CA ALA A 30 -0.85 18.68 -5.12
C ALA A 30 0.19 18.14 -6.11
N GLY A 31 -0.23 17.61 -7.26
CA GLY A 31 0.66 17.01 -8.25
C GLY A 31 1.00 15.56 -7.93
N TYR A 32 0.00 14.77 -7.56
CA TYR A 32 0.10 13.33 -7.26
C TYR A 32 1.11 13.01 -6.15
N LYS A 33 1.06 13.77 -5.05
CA LYS A 33 1.88 13.50 -3.86
C LYS A 33 1.52 12.15 -3.25
N HIS A 34 2.52 11.37 -2.88
CA HIS A 34 2.30 10.06 -2.29
C HIS A 34 1.72 10.16 -0.87
N LEU A 35 0.85 9.21 -0.54
CA LEU A 35 0.03 9.20 0.67
C LEU A 35 0.39 8.01 1.57
N ILE A 36 0.51 8.24 2.87
CA ILE A 36 0.54 7.20 3.91
C ILE A 36 -0.82 7.19 4.62
N ILE A 37 -1.37 6.00 4.81
CA ILE A 37 -2.57 5.77 5.62
C ILE A 37 -2.21 4.80 6.75
N ARG A 38 -2.31 5.30 7.98
CA ARG A 38 -2.20 4.53 9.22
C ARG A 38 -3.57 4.01 9.59
N THR A 39 -3.68 2.73 9.92
CA THR A 39 -4.95 2.13 10.34
C THR A 39 -4.69 0.96 11.29
N PRO A 40 -5.66 0.54 12.12
CA PRO A 40 -5.53 -0.70 12.87
C PRO A 40 -5.24 -1.89 11.95
N GLU A 41 -4.48 -2.88 12.42
CA GLU A 41 -4.06 -4.02 11.60
C GLU A 41 -5.26 -4.77 10.99
N ASP A 42 -6.32 -4.94 11.79
CA ASP A 42 -7.57 -5.59 11.39
C ASP A 42 -8.28 -4.85 10.24
N ASP A 43 -8.09 -3.53 10.13
CA ASP A 43 -8.73 -2.68 9.15
C ASP A 43 -7.91 -2.50 7.85
N ILE A 44 -6.66 -2.97 7.79
CA ILE A 44 -5.79 -2.80 6.60
C ILE A 44 -6.49 -3.33 5.34
N GLY A 45 -7.14 -4.49 5.44
CA GLY A 45 -7.87 -5.09 4.32
C GLY A 45 -9.01 -4.20 3.81
N ARG A 46 -9.81 -3.68 4.74
CA ARG A 46 -10.97 -2.81 4.47
C ARG A 46 -10.52 -1.45 3.91
N VAL A 47 -9.59 -0.78 4.57
CA VAL A 47 -9.04 0.52 4.13
C VAL A 47 -8.42 0.41 2.74
N LYS A 48 -7.65 -0.63 2.48
CA LYS A 48 -7.04 -0.86 1.17
C LYS A 48 -8.10 -1.04 0.06
N SER A 49 -9.16 -1.80 0.34
CA SER A 49 -10.28 -1.96 -0.61
C SER A 49 -11.02 -0.64 -0.84
N LEU A 50 -11.26 0.12 0.22
CA LEU A 50 -11.91 1.43 0.18
C LEU A 50 -11.10 2.46 -0.61
N VAL A 51 -9.79 2.55 -0.38
CA VAL A 51 -8.86 3.40 -1.14
C VAL A 51 -8.85 3.01 -2.62
N THR A 52 -8.80 1.70 -2.90
CA THR A 52 -8.80 1.19 -4.29
C THR A 52 -10.11 1.54 -5.00
N SER A 53 -11.25 1.37 -4.32
CA SER A 53 -12.57 1.74 -4.83
C SER A 53 -12.66 3.25 -5.10
N THR A 54 -12.21 4.05 -4.12
CA THR A 54 -12.20 5.52 -4.22
C THR A 54 -11.34 6.00 -5.37
N LEU A 55 -10.12 5.47 -5.53
CA LEU A 55 -9.23 5.82 -6.65
C LEU A 55 -9.81 5.43 -8.01
N SER A 56 -10.44 4.26 -8.08
CA SER A 56 -11.08 3.76 -9.30
C SER A 56 -12.27 4.66 -9.68
N ALA A 57 -13.07 5.09 -8.70
CA ALA A 57 -14.17 6.03 -8.92
C ALA A 57 -13.67 7.43 -9.33
N LEU A 58 -12.65 7.94 -8.63
CA LEU A 58 -12.13 9.29 -8.87
C LEU A 58 -11.48 9.43 -10.24
N THR A 59 -10.52 8.58 -10.56
CA THR A 59 -9.60 8.86 -11.69
C THR A 59 -9.74 7.90 -12.88
N ALA A 60 -10.59 6.86 -12.72
CA ALA A 60 -10.72 5.69 -13.62
C ALA A 60 -9.42 5.02 -14.13
N PRO A 61 -8.22 5.17 -13.55
CA PRO A 61 -7.01 4.66 -14.15
C PRO A 61 -6.82 3.21 -13.70
N LEU A 62 -5.79 2.59 -14.26
CA LEU A 62 -5.29 1.31 -13.75
C LEU A 62 -4.79 1.52 -12.31
N THR A 63 -5.66 1.22 -11.34
CA THR A 63 -5.31 1.16 -9.92
C THR A 63 -4.91 -0.27 -9.59
N GLN A 64 -3.71 -0.43 -9.03
CA GLN A 64 -3.17 -1.73 -8.68
C GLN A 64 -3.00 -1.85 -7.18
N ARG A 65 -3.34 -3.02 -6.65
CA ARG A 65 -3.24 -3.34 -5.23
C ARG A 65 -2.15 -4.39 -5.04
N ILE A 66 -1.18 -4.11 -4.18
CA ILE A 66 -0.11 -5.05 -3.83
C ILE A 66 -0.08 -5.25 -2.32
N ARG A 67 0.01 -6.51 -1.91
CA ARG A 67 0.42 -6.86 -0.54
C ARG A 67 1.87 -7.30 -0.64
N ALA A 68 2.76 -6.52 -0.04
CA ALA A 68 4.16 -6.88 0.00
C ALA A 68 4.36 -8.05 0.98
N LYS A 69 5.39 -8.87 0.72
CA LYS A 69 5.67 -10.10 1.46
C LYS A 69 7.15 -10.15 1.83
N GLU A 70 7.47 -10.84 2.92
CA GLU A 70 8.83 -10.98 3.43
C GLU A 70 9.81 -11.56 2.40
N HIS A 71 9.37 -12.61 1.69
CA HIS A 71 10.16 -13.33 0.70
C HIS A 71 10.22 -12.65 -0.68
N HIS A 72 9.69 -11.43 -0.83
CA HIS A 72 9.86 -10.72 -2.09
C HIS A 72 11.33 -10.35 -2.31
N THR A 73 11.85 -10.70 -3.48
CA THR A 73 13.09 -10.13 -4.01
C THR A 73 12.77 -8.76 -4.61
N PRO A 74 13.78 -7.87 -4.80
CA PRO A 74 13.55 -6.60 -5.49
C PRO A 74 12.87 -6.79 -6.86
N LEU A 75 13.34 -7.74 -7.66
CA LEU A 75 12.79 -8.04 -8.98
C LEU A 75 11.37 -8.61 -8.91
N SER A 76 11.10 -9.57 -8.01
CA SER A 76 9.76 -10.14 -7.86
C SER A 76 8.74 -9.09 -7.43
N PHE A 77 9.13 -8.16 -6.54
CA PHE A 77 8.30 -7.04 -6.13
C PHE A 77 8.03 -6.08 -7.29
N LEU A 78 9.03 -5.69 -8.06
CA LEU A 78 8.84 -4.81 -9.23
C LEU A 78 7.99 -5.46 -10.32
N ARG A 79 8.15 -6.76 -10.58
CA ARG A 79 7.26 -7.53 -11.46
C ARG A 79 5.82 -7.50 -10.97
N SER A 80 5.60 -7.62 -9.66
CA SER A 80 4.27 -7.54 -9.07
C SER A 80 3.58 -6.17 -9.25
N ILE A 81 4.34 -5.10 -9.57
CA ILE A 81 3.81 -3.78 -9.95
C ILE A 81 3.38 -3.72 -11.41
N LEU A 82 4.02 -4.48 -12.29
CA LEU A 82 3.73 -4.47 -13.74
C LEU A 82 2.59 -5.42 -14.13
N ILE A 83 2.36 -6.46 -13.34
CA ILE A 83 1.32 -7.46 -13.61
C ILE A 83 -0.01 -6.93 -13.08
N SER A 84 -0.75 -6.23 -13.95
CA SER A 84 -2.15 -5.93 -13.67
C SER A 84 -2.94 -7.23 -13.56
N HIS A 85 -3.30 -7.64 -12.34
CA HIS A 85 -4.24 -8.74 -12.10
C HIS A 85 -5.65 -8.28 -12.53
N SER A 86 -5.89 -8.25 -13.84
CA SER A 86 -7.20 -7.90 -14.40
C SER A 86 -8.21 -9.00 -14.01
N GLY A 87 -8.95 -8.77 -12.93
CA GLY A 87 -10.24 -9.44 -12.68
C GLY A 87 -10.22 -10.77 -11.94
N HIS A 88 -9.12 -11.15 -11.28
CA HIS A 88 -9.16 -12.28 -10.35
C HIS A 88 -8.68 -11.84 -8.97
N ASN A 89 -9.54 -12.05 -7.97
CA ASN A 89 -9.31 -11.64 -6.59
C ASN A 89 -7.95 -12.20 -6.12
N PRO A 90 -6.92 -11.35 -5.91
CA PRO A 90 -5.59 -11.82 -5.54
C PRO A 90 -5.57 -12.47 -4.15
N GLU A 91 -6.64 -12.34 -3.36
CA GLU A 91 -6.77 -13.05 -2.08
C GLU A 91 -7.02 -14.55 -2.24
N HIS A 92 -7.44 -15.02 -3.43
CA HIS A 92 -7.65 -16.44 -3.70
C HIS A 92 -6.77 -17.03 -4.80
N SER A 93 -6.03 -16.21 -5.56
CA SER A 93 -5.28 -16.69 -6.75
C SER A 93 -3.86 -17.19 -6.48
N PHE A 94 -3.46 -17.41 -5.23
CA PHE A 94 -2.28 -18.19 -4.94
C PHE A 94 -2.71 -19.53 -4.36
N VAL A 95 -3.06 -20.43 -5.27
CA VAL A 95 -2.82 -21.86 -5.07
C VAL A 95 -1.34 -21.96 -4.71
N SER A 96 -1.08 -22.25 -3.45
CA SER A 96 0.20 -22.67 -2.95
C SER A 96 0.86 -23.61 -3.96
N THR A 97 1.96 -23.17 -4.56
CA THR A 97 3.01 -24.05 -5.10
C THR A 97 3.75 -24.76 -3.95
N ILE A 98 3.03 -25.13 -2.89
CA ILE A 98 3.48 -26.14 -1.96
C ILE A 98 3.25 -27.44 -2.71
N HIS A 99 4.35 -27.95 -3.25
CA HIS A 99 4.45 -29.30 -3.78
C HIS A 99 3.68 -30.27 -2.89
N GLY A 100 2.79 -31.03 -3.53
CA GLY A 100 1.87 -31.93 -2.88
C GLY A 100 2.57 -32.93 -1.96
N GLY A 101 2.26 -32.81 -0.67
CA GLY A 101 2.31 -33.92 0.28
C GLY A 101 0.87 -34.35 0.56
N HIS A 102 0.33 -35.23 -0.28
CA HIS A 102 -0.92 -35.94 0.02
C HIS A 102 -0.73 -36.84 1.25
N HIS A 103 -0.97 -36.30 2.45
CA HIS A 103 -1.30 -37.12 3.61
C HIS A 103 -2.81 -37.12 3.81
N HIS A 104 -3.43 -38.21 3.33
CA HIS A 104 -4.77 -38.61 3.72
C HIS A 104 -4.88 -38.69 5.25
N THR A 105 -5.56 -37.74 5.89
CA THR A 105 -6.05 -37.91 7.25
C THR A 105 -7.47 -38.47 7.20
N LYS A 106 -7.56 -39.78 7.40
CA LYS A 106 -8.82 -40.48 7.68
C LYS A 106 -9.44 -39.91 8.96
N ALA A 107 -10.75 -39.74 8.93
CA ALA A 107 -11.57 -39.40 10.09
C ALA A 107 -11.50 -40.53 11.13
N HIS A 108 -11.29 -40.19 12.40
CA HIS A 108 -11.56 -41.09 13.52
C HIS A 108 -12.27 -40.37 14.67
N SER A 109 -13.39 -41.00 15.03
CA SER A 109 -14.14 -41.04 16.29
C SER A 109 -13.41 -40.59 17.57
N PRO A 110 -14.14 -40.07 18.56
CA PRO A 110 -13.62 -39.84 19.90
C PRO A 110 -13.44 -41.17 20.65
N VAL A 111 -12.53 -41.24 21.63
CA VAL A 111 -12.63 -41.99 22.90
C VAL A 111 -11.25 -42.08 23.60
N ARG A 112 -11.23 -41.51 24.82
CA ARG A 112 -10.66 -42.06 26.07
C ARG A 112 -9.15 -42.09 26.32
N SER A 113 -8.89 -41.85 27.59
CA SER A 113 -7.65 -41.74 28.33
C SER A 113 -6.89 -43.06 28.52
N LYS A 114 -5.57 -42.96 28.70
CA LYS A 114 -4.73 -43.39 29.86
C LYS A 114 -3.37 -44.01 29.49
N HIS A 115 -2.37 -43.58 30.28
CA HIS A 115 -1.12 -44.24 30.71
C HIS A 115 0.02 -44.58 29.71
N ARG A 116 1.12 -43.81 29.86
CA ARG A 116 2.49 -44.23 30.27
C ARG A 116 2.98 -45.63 29.84
N ALA A 117 4.07 -45.68 29.07
CA ALA A 117 5.27 -46.48 29.37
C ALA A 117 6.45 -46.15 28.42
N VAL A 118 7.64 -46.48 28.92
CA VAL A 118 9.01 -46.16 28.53
C VAL A 118 9.54 -47.08 27.41
N SER A 119 10.39 -46.53 26.52
CA SER A 119 11.55 -47.00 25.70
C SER A 119 11.80 -48.53 25.47
N PRO A 120 12.54 -49.02 24.43
CA PRO A 120 13.77 -48.42 23.84
C PRO A 120 14.14 -48.69 22.34
N ILE A 121 15.21 -47.98 21.97
CA ILE A 121 16.22 -48.10 20.87
C ILE A 121 16.32 -49.44 20.11
N SER A 122 16.41 -49.40 18.76
CA SER A 122 17.41 -50.04 17.85
C SER A 122 17.01 -49.83 16.35
N PRO A 123 17.76 -50.29 15.31
CA PRO A 123 18.74 -49.56 14.51
C PRO A 123 18.37 -49.42 13.00
N PRO A 124 19.21 -48.82 12.12
CA PRO A 124 18.84 -48.53 10.73
C PRO A 124 19.21 -49.66 9.76
N THR A 125 18.32 -49.97 8.83
CA THR A 125 18.61 -50.82 7.66
C THR A 125 17.98 -50.23 6.40
N SER A 126 18.84 -49.78 5.48
CA SER A 126 18.55 -49.64 4.06
C SER A 126 18.51 -51.04 3.41
N PRO A 127 17.75 -51.22 2.30
CA PRO A 127 18.46 -51.46 1.04
C PRO A 127 17.78 -50.90 -0.23
N SER A 128 18.65 -50.41 -1.13
CA SER A 128 18.65 -50.51 -2.60
C SER A 128 17.37 -50.88 -3.35
N ARG A 129 16.93 -49.98 -4.25
CA ARG A 129 15.94 -50.23 -5.32
C ARG A 129 16.64 -50.29 -6.68
N PRO A 130 16.53 -51.40 -7.44
CA PRO A 130 17.10 -51.49 -8.77
C PRO A 130 16.15 -51.07 -9.90
N SER A 131 16.84 -50.75 -10.99
CA SER A 131 16.45 -50.48 -12.37
C SER A 131 15.52 -51.53 -13.01
N SER A 132 14.95 -51.11 -14.16
CA SER A 132 14.40 -51.89 -15.29
C SER A 132 12.91 -52.17 -15.33
N TYR A 133 12.23 -51.52 -16.30
CA TYR A 133 11.01 -52.02 -16.92
C TYR A 133 11.31 -52.32 -18.40
N PRO A 134 10.91 -53.50 -18.92
CA PRO A 134 11.11 -53.87 -20.31
C PRO A 134 9.90 -53.50 -21.18
N ASN A 135 10.21 -53.23 -22.45
CA ASN A 135 9.31 -53.27 -23.60
C ASN A 135 8.70 -54.67 -23.80
N VAL A 136 7.40 -54.76 -24.10
CA VAL A 136 6.81 -55.82 -24.94
C VAL A 136 5.47 -55.35 -25.52
N PRO A 137 4.93 -55.99 -26.59
CA PRO A 137 4.41 -55.29 -27.75
C PRO A 137 2.90 -55.53 -27.98
N THR A 138 2.42 -54.82 -28.99
CA THR A 138 1.25 -55.02 -29.83
C THR A 138 0.70 -56.46 -29.94
N LEU A 139 -0.62 -56.62 -29.79
CA LEU A 139 -1.40 -57.58 -30.60
C LEU A 139 -2.87 -57.16 -30.70
N GLU A 140 -3.33 -57.06 -31.94
CA GLU A 140 -4.72 -56.89 -32.37
C GLU A 140 -5.58 -58.10 -32.02
N LEU A 141 -6.86 -57.90 -31.69
CA LEU A 141 -7.91 -58.71 -32.32
C LEU A 141 -9.26 -57.99 -32.32
N ALA A 142 -9.83 -57.93 -33.51
CA ALA A 142 -11.13 -57.37 -33.82
C ALA A 142 -12.29 -58.08 -33.11
N GLN A 143 -13.26 -57.32 -32.59
CA GLN A 143 -14.64 -57.77 -32.54
C GLN A 143 -15.62 -56.66 -32.92
N LEU A 144 -16.32 -56.95 -34.02
CA LEU A 144 -17.38 -56.22 -34.66
C LEU A 144 -18.64 -56.25 -33.77
N ARG A 145 -19.12 -55.10 -33.28
CA ARG A 145 -20.54 -54.94 -32.89
C ARG A 145 -21.10 -53.64 -33.43
N GLN A 146 -22.16 -53.83 -34.20
CA GLN A 146 -22.92 -52.83 -34.93
C GLN A 146 -23.86 -52.04 -34.01
N LEU A 147 -23.89 -50.73 -34.27
CA LEU A 147 -25.05 -49.82 -34.31
C LEU A 147 -25.87 -49.57 -33.04
N THR A 148 -25.72 -48.35 -32.51
CA THR A 148 -26.85 -47.46 -32.15
C THR A 148 -26.44 -46.00 -32.45
N PRO A 149 -27.24 -45.22 -33.20
CA PRO A 149 -26.95 -43.83 -33.48
C PRO A 149 -27.58 -42.89 -32.42
N LEU A 150 -27.01 -41.69 -32.29
CA LEU A 150 -27.40 -40.57 -31.41
C LEU A 150 -26.97 -40.64 -29.93
N ASN A 151 -25.73 -40.22 -29.68
CA ASN A 151 -25.47 -39.01 -28.87
C ASN A 151 -24.06 -38.51 -29.19
N GLN A 152 -23.99 -37.56 -30.12
CA GLN A 152 -22.75 -36.88 -30.50
C GLN A 152 -22.23 -36.12 -29.28
N LEU A 153 -21.24 -36.69 -28.58
CA LEU A 153 -20.41 -35.97 -27.63
C LEU A 153 -19.74 -34.83 -28.39
N ARG A 154 -20.27 -33.60 -28.21
CA ARG A 154 -19.63 -32.39 -28.71
C ARG A 154 -18.17 -32.40 -28.23
N PRO A 155 -17.19 -32.20 -29.12
CA PRO A 155 -15.82 -31.92 -28.70
C PRO A 155 -15.89 -30.78 -27.68
N VAL A 156 -15.42 -31.01 -26.46
CA VAL A 156 -15.24 -29.95 -25.47
C VAL A 156 -14.18 -29.03 -26.05
N SER A 157 -14.62 -27.95 -26.69
CA SER A 157 -13.74 -26.90 -27.17
C SER A 157 -13.06 -26.30 -25.95
N LEU A 158 -11.77 -26.59 -25.78
CA LEU A 158 -10.97 -25.92 -24.76
C LEU A 158 -11.15 -24.41 -24.96
N PRO A 159 -11.53 -23.66 -23.92
CA PRO A 159 -11.74 -22.23 -24.04
C PRO A 159 -10.48 -21.60 -24.66
N PRO A 160 -10.63 -20.70 -25.65
CA PRO A 160 -9.49 -20.13 -26.36
C PRO A 160 -8.51 -19.54 -25.36
N ARG A 161 -7.25 -20.01 -25.43
CA ARG A 161 -6.16 -19.53 -24.57
C ARG A 161 -6.08 -18.01 -24.72
N ARG A 162 -6.50 -17.29 -23.68
CA ARG A 162 -6.53 -15.82 -23.71
C ARG A 162 -5.11 -15.33 -23.99
N LYS A 163 -4.95 -14.49 -25.02
CA LYS A 163 -3.67 -13.82 -25.29
C LYS A 163 -3.26 -13.07 -24.02
N PRO A 164 -2.00 -13.15 -23.58
CA PRO A 164 -1.54 -12.42 -22.40
C PRO A 164 -1.85 -10.93 -22.60
N SER A 165 -2.46 -10.31 -21.60
CA SER A 165 -2.70 -8.87 -21.60
C SER A 165 -1.36 -8.14 -21.72
N ALA A 166 -1.32 -7.09 -22.53
CA ALA A 166 -0.12 -6.25 -22.64
C ALA A 166 0.25 -5.72 -21.25
N ILE A 167 1.54 -5.78 -20.91
CA ILE A 167 2.08 -5.23 -19.67
C ILE A 167 1.76 -3.73 -19.63
N ARG A 168 1.17 -3.25 -18.53
CA ARG A 168 0.83 -1.84 -18.33
C ARG A 168 1.23 -1.41 -16.93
N VAL A 169 1.86 -0.24 -16.84
CA VAL A 169 2.18 0.38 -15.56
C VAL A 169 0.90 1.04 -15.01
N PRO A 170 0.53 0.78 -13.75
CA PRO A 170 -0.62 1.43 -13.14
C PRO A 170 -0.38 2.93 -12.92
N ASN A 171 -1.43 3.75 -12.99
CA ASN A 171 -1.33 5.17 -12.58
C ASN A 171 -1.44 5.32 -11.07
N ALA A 172 -2.06 4.37 -10.38
CA ALA A 172 -2.15 4.40 -8.93
C ALA A 172 -1.78 3.04 -8.35
N LEU A 173 -0.93 3.05 -7.32
CA LEU A 173 -0.47 1.85 -6.64
C LEU A 173 -0.84 1.94 -5.15
N VAL A 174 -1.65 0.98 -4.68
CA VAL A 174 -2.01 0.83 -3.27
C VAL A 174 -1.21 -0.34 -2.69
N VAL A 175 -0.21 -0.05 -1.86
CA VAL A 175 0.67 -1.04 -1.25
C VAL A 175 0.34 -1.20 0.22
N SER A 176 0.32 -2.43 0.72
CA SER A 176 0.35 -2.70 2.16
C SER A 176 1.46 -3.66 2.55
N HIS A 177 1.83 -3.68 3.84
CA HIS A 177 2.87 -4.54 4.41
C HIS A 177 4.28 -4.30 3.83
N LEU A 178 4.56 -3.07 3.38
CA LEU A 178 5.87 -2.72 2.82
C LEU A 178 6.98 -2.82 3.87
N GLU A 179 6.63 -2.63 5.14
CA GLU A 179 7.46 -2.82 6.32
C GLU A 179 7.98 -4.26 6.50
N VAL A 180 7.24 -5.25 5.99
CA VAL A 180 7.64 -6.67 6.10
C VAL A 180 8.69 -7.03 5.04
N THR A 181 8.89 -6.18 4.02
CA THR A 181 9.85 -6.46 2.94
C THR A 181 11.29 -6.16 3.33
N SER A 182 12.22 -6.88 2.72
CA SER A 182 13.66 -6.62 2.90
C SER A 182 14.04 -5.19 2.51
N ARG A 183 15.09 -4.65 3.14
CA ARG A 183 15.64 -3.32 2.81
C ARG A 183 16.05 -3.20 1.34
N ALA A 184 16.50 -4.29 0.71
CA ALA A 184 16.84 -4.31 -0.70
C ALA A 184 15.62 -4.01 -1.59
N VAL A 185 14.45 -4.59 -1.26
CA VAL A 185 13.18 -4.32 -1.96
C VAL A 185 12.79 -2.85 -1.81
N GLN A 186 12.83 -2.34 -0.57
CA GLN A 186 12.46 -0.96 -0.30
C GLN A 186 13.42 0.02 -0.99
N LYS A 187 14.74 -0.23 -0.99
CA LYS A 187 15.75 0.58 -1.69
C LYS A 187 15.50 0.58 -3.20
N ALA A 188 15.29 -0.59 -3.80
CA ALA A 188 14.97 -0.69 -5.23
C ALA A 188 13.69 0.08 -5.56
N PHE A 189 12.68 0.00 -4.70
CA PHE A 189 11.44 0.74 -4.88
C PHE A 189 11.62 2.25 -4.77
N VAL A 190 12.45 2.74 -3.84
CA VAL A 190 12.85 4.16 -3.77
C VAL A 190 13.51 4.61 -5.07
N GLU A 191 14.43 3.81 -5.61
CA GLU A 191 15.11 4.16 -6.87
C GLU A 191 14.14 4.21 -8.04
N VAL A 192 13.14 3.34 -8.09
CA VAL A 192 12.03 3.41 -9.07
C VAL A 192 11.23 4.70 -8.91
N LEU A 193 10.88 5.10 -7.68
CA LEU A 193 10.10 6.32 -7.42
C LEU A 193 10.90 7.59 -7.77
N LYS A 194 12.21 7.60 -7.52
CA LYS A 194 13.10 8.73 -7.87
C LYS A 194 13.38 8.83 -9.36
N SER A 195 13.76 7.71 -9.99
CA SER A 195 14.11 7.66 -11.42
C SER A 195 12.87 7.74 -12.32
N ARG A 196 11.69 7.40 -11.77
CA ARG A 196 10.42 7.28 -12.51
C ARG A 196 10.49 6.23 -13.62
N ILE A 197 11.36 5.22 -13.47
CA ILE A 197 11.52 4.13 -14.43
C ILE A 197 11.63 2.81 -13.66
N ILE A 198 10.83 1.82 -14.06
CA ILE A 198 10.99 0.43 -13.64
C ILE A 198 11.94 -0.24 -14.62
N ILE A 199 13.05 -0.76 -14.12
CA ILE A 199 14.07 -1.46 -14.90
C ILE A 199 14.12 -2.92 -14.42
N ILE A 200 13.93 -3.86 -15.35
CA ILE A 200 14.11 -5.29 -15.12
C ILE A 200 15.16 -5.76 -16.13
N ASP A 201 16.41 -5.86 -15.70
CA ASP A 201 17.57 -6.15 -16.56
C ASP A 201 17.93 -7.65 -16.62
N SER A 202 17.33 -8.48 -15.76
CA SER A 202 17.69 -9.89 -15.64
C SER A 202 16.46 -10.77 -15.53
N ASP A 203 16.51 -11.92 -16.19
CA ASP A 203 15.52 -13.00 -16.03
C ASP A 203 15.97 -14.05 -14.99
N ALA A 204 17.04 -13.78 -14.25
CA ALA A 204 17.70 -14.75 -13.38
C ALA A 204 16.93 -15.14 -12.11
N ASP A 205 15.71 -14.63 -11.88
CA ASP A 205 14.88 -15.22 -10.84
C ASP A 205 14.22 -16.47 -11.43
N ASP A 206 14.44 -17.64 -10.81
CA ASP A 206 13.82 -18.94 -11.15
C ASP A 206 12.26 -18.97 -11.12
N TYR A 207 11.60 -17.82 -10.98
CA TYR A 207 10.15 -17.65 -11.14
C TYR A 207 9.76 -17.64 -12.61
N GLY A 208 9.88 -18.79 -13.28
CA GLY A 208 9.54 -19.00 -14.69
C GLY A 208 8.07 -18.79 -15.07
N ASP A 209 7.20 -18.46 -14.11
CA ASP A 209 5.75 -18.34 -14.33
C ASP A 209 5.28 -16.91 -14.68
N THR A 210 6.12 -15.88 -14.52
CA THR A 210 5.73 -14.50 -14.89
C THR A 210 6.16 -14.14 -16.30
N ASN A 211 5.20 -13.87 -17.20
CA ASN A 211 5.45 -13.41 -18.57
C ASN A 211 6.05 -11.98 -18.68
N VAL A 212 6.60 -11.43 -17.60
CA VAL A 212 7.23 -10.12 -17.60
C VAL A 212 8.70 -10.29 -17.98
N GLY A 213 8.99 -10.14 -19.27
CA GLY A 213 10.35 -10.20 -19.79
C GLY A 213 11.21 -9.02 -19.34
N ILE A 214 12.47 -9.02 -19.76
CA ILE A 214 13.44 -7.93 -19.56
C ILE A 214 12.93 -6.65 -20.24
N GLY A 215 13.03 -5.50 -19.57
CA GLY A 215 12.53 -4.26 -20.13
C GLY A 215 12.66 -3.03 -19.23
N ARG A 216 12.23 -1.90 -19.78
CA ARG A 216 12.18 -0.61 -19.10
C ARG A 216 10.79 0.01 -19.28
N TRP A 217 10.17 0.42 -18.18
CA TRP A 217 8.84 1.02 -18.20
C TRP A 217 8.85 2.33 -17.43
N ASN A 218 8.47 3.43 -18.09
CA ASN A 218 8.36 4.72 -17.43
C ASN A 218 7.11 4.75 -16.54
N LEU A 219 7.23 5.30 -15.33
CA LEU A 219 6.09 5.60 -14.49
C LEU A 219 5.27 6.75 -15.11
N PRO A 220 3.93 6.68 -15.07
CA PRO A 220 3.09 7.78 -15.50
C PRO A 220 3.39 9.08 -14.75
N ASN A 221 3.19 10.23 -15.41
CA ASN A 221 3.40 11.54 -14.77
C ASN A 221 2.45 11.76 -13.58
N ASP A 222 1.27 11.16 -13.68
CA ASP A 222 0.19 11.09 -12.71
C ASP A 222 0.29 9.88 -11.77
N PHE A 223 1.47 9.26 -11.65
CA PHE A 223 1.65 8.12 -10.76
C PHE A 223 1.47 8.49 -9.28
N LEU A 224 0.47 7.90 -8.64
CA LEU A 224 0.16 8.04 -7.22
C LEU A 224 0.51 6.74 -6.47
N LEU A 225 1.13 6.89 -5.30
CA LEU A 225 1.42 5.78 -4.39
C LEU A 225 0.65 6.01 -3.11
N VAL A 226 -0.11 5.03 -2.69
CA VAL A 226 -0.79 5.00 -1.39
C VAL A 226 -0.24 3.82 -0.61
N TYR A 227 0.42 4.10 0.52
CA TYR A 227 0.93 3.10 1.42
C TYR A 227 -0.01 2.97 2.61
N VAL A 228 -0.60 1.79 2.79
CA VAL A 228 -1.48 1.46 3.92
C VAL A 228 -0.73 0.54 4.87
N HIS A 229 -0.54 0.96 6.12
CA HIS A 229 0.18 0.16 7.11
C HIS A 229 -0.54 0.11 8.45
N SER A 230 -0.28 -0.95 9.22
CA SER A 230 -0.70 -0.99 10.62
C SER A 230 0.06 0.11 11.35
N GLY A 231 -0.65 0.94 12.13
CA GLY A 231 -0.03 1.94 12.99
C GLY A 231 0.91 1.37 14.07
N GLY A 232 1.16 0.07 14.08
CA GLY A 232 1.80 -0.64 15.19
C GLY A 232 0.93 -0.58 16.45
N ARG A 233 1.30 -1.38 17.45
CA ARG A 233 0.85 -1.16 18.84
C ARG A 233 1.73 -0.11 19.54
N ASP A 234 2.86 0.22 18.93
CA ASP A 234 3.85 1.13 19.47
C ASP A 234 3.71 2.51 18.81
N ASP A 235 2.83 3.31 19.37
CA ASP A 235 2.52 4.69 18.99
C ASP A 235 3.75 5.64 19.04
N ARG A 236 4.90 5.15 19.47
CA ARG A 236 6.16 5.90 19.50
C ARG A 236 6.91 5.87 18.18
N GLU A 237 6.66 4.85 17.35
CA GLU A 237 7.56 4.53 16.26
C GLU A 237 7.07 5.05 14.91
N ARG A 238 8.03 5.56 14.13
CA ARG A 238 7.85 5.92 12.73
C ARG A 238 7.48 4.65 11.94
N SER A 239 6.77 4.79 10.81
CA SER A 239 6.48 3.66 9.94
C SER A 239 7.77 2.85 9.68
N PRO A 240 7.79 1.51 9.88
CA PRO A 240 9.01 0.69 9.83
C PRO A 240 9.48 0.42 8.40
N ILE A 241 9.67 1.49 7.64
CA ILE A 241 10.20 1.51 6.28
C ILE A 241 11.44 2.41 6.24
N ILE A 242 12.33 2.17 5.28
CA ILE A 242 13.60 2.89 5.19
C ILE A 242 13.39 4.41 5.03
N LYS A 243 14.27 5.19 5.66
CA LYS A 243 14.24 6.66 5.65
C LYS A 243 14.02 7.29 4.27
N PRO A 244 14.73 6.89 3.19
CA PRO A 244 14.55 7.52 1.89
C PRO A 244 13.15 7.30 1.31
N LEU A 245 12.50 6.18 1.67
CA LEU A 245 11.14 5.86 1.24
C LEU A 245 10.12 6.73 1.97
N ILE A 246 10.32 6.99 3.25
CA ILE A 246 9.42 7.85 4.02
C ILE A 246 9.44 9.29 3.51
N ASP A 247 10.62 9.83 3.17
CA ASP A 247 10.74 11.19 2.61
C ASP A 247 10.03 11.34 1.24
N VAL A 248 9.74 10.23 0.55
CA VAL A 248 8.98 10.25 -0.69
C VAL A 248 7.50 10.61 -0.46
N PHE A 249 6.95 10.33 0.72
CA PHE A 249 5.57 10.63 1.05
C PHE A 249 5.38 12.10 1.47
N GLY A 250 4.44 12.77 0.82
CA GLY A 250 4.11 14.16 1.13
C GLY A 250 3.06 14.30 2.22
N TYR A 251 2.17 13.32 2.34
CA TYR A 251 0.97 13.40 3.18
C TYR A 251 0.76 12.08 3.93
N SER A 252 0.28 12.19 5.17
CA SER A 252 -0.03 11.08 6.07
C SER A 252 -1.39 11.34 6.73
N MET A 253 -2.17 10.29 6.92
CA MET A 253 -3.40 10.35 7.71
C MET A 253 -3.61 9.06 8.50
N THR A 254 -4.36 9.16 9.59
CA THR A 254 -4.82 8.01 10.36
C THR A 254 -6.30 7.79 10.08
N VAL A 255 -6.67 6.57 9.69
CA VAL A 255 -8.05 6.15 9.45
C VAL A 255 -8.41 5.07 10.45
N VAL A 256 -9.49 5.33 11.18
CA VAL A 256 -10.13 4.38 12.07
C VAL A 256 -11.49 4.09 11.48
N LEU A 257 -11.71 2.85 11.05
CA LEU A 257 -13.02 2.44 10.59
C LEU A 257 -13.88 2.11 11.81
N THR A 258 -15.13 2.53 11.76
CA THR A 258 -16.14 2.17 12.76
C THR A 258 -17.00 1.02 12.23
N GLU A 259 -17.70 0.32 13.12
CA GLU A 259 -18.65 -0.73 12.71
C GLU A 259 -19.83 -0.18 11.91
N GLN A 260 -20.08 1.13 12.01
CA GLN A 260 -21.13 1.82 11.24
C GLN A 260 -20.75 2.02 9.78
N ASP A 261 -19.46 1.89 9.44
CA ASP A 261 -19.02 1.94 8.05
C ASP A 261 -19.52 0.70 7.31
N PRO A 262 -20.33 0.85 6.24
CA PRO A 262 -21.02 -0.25 5.60
C PRO A 262 -20.02 -1.36 5.22
N PRO A 263 -20.37 -2.64 5.42
CA PRO A 263 -19.50 -3.75 5.08
C PRO A 263 -19.27 -3.77 3.57
N TYR A 264 -18.15 -3.21 3.15
CA TYR A 264 -17.75 -2.99 1.76
C TYR A 264 -17.41 -4.30 0.98
N GLY A 265 -17.91 -5.45 1.43
CA GLY A 265 -17.44 -6.78 1.04
C GLY A 265 -18.29 -7.57 0.05
N GLY A 266 -19.45 -7.10 -0.39
CA GLY A 266 -20.43 -7.99 -1.05
C GLY A 266 -20.45 -8.00 -2.58
N SER A 267 -20.34 -6.85 -3.23
CA SER A 267 -20.88 -6.73 -4.59
C SER A 267 -19.91 -6.00 -5.53
N GLN A 268 -18.99 -6.74 -6.14
CA GLN A 268 -18.12 -6.23 -7.23
C GLN A 268 -18.89 -5.90 -8.53
N HIS A 269 -20.23 -5.87 -8.51
CA HIS A 269 -21.08 -5.87 -9.70
C HIS A 269 -21.30 -4.49 -10.36
N HIS A 270 -20.60 -3.43 -9.95
CA HIS A 270 -20.91 -2.08 -10.41
C HIS A 270 -19.77 -1.32 -11.12
N LEU A 271 -18.72 -1.99 -11.60
CA LEU A 271 -17.57 -1.36 -12.28
C LEU A 271 -17.85 -0.94 -13.75
N MET A 272 -18.92 -0.19 -13.99
CA MET A 272 -19.12 0.61 -15.20
C MET A 272 -19.33 2.08 -14.86
N TYR A 273 -18.83 2.54 -13.70
CA TYR A 273 -18.84 3.96 -13.40
C TYR A 273 -17.79 4.66 -14.25
N SER A 274 -18.25 5.62 -15.06
CA SER A 274 -17.39 6.65 -15.64
C SER A 274 -16.62 7.35 -14.52
N SER A 275 -15.34 7.65 -14.77
CA SER A 275 -14.53 8.50 -13.89
C SER A 275 -15.34 9.68 -13.41
N THR A 276 -15.52 9.83 -12.09
CA THR A 276 -16.27 10.96 -11.55
C THR A 276 -15.49 12.25 -11.69
N LEU A 277 -14.15 12.17 -11.67
CA LEU A 277 -13.26 13.28 -11.99
C LEU A 277 -12.89 13.24 -13.47
N SER A 278 -13.33 14.23 -14.23
CA SER A 278 -12.88 14.42 -15.60
C SER A 278 -11.41 14.85 -15.63
N LYS A 279 -10.71 14.59 -16.75
CA LYS A 279 -9.31 15.01 -16.92
C LYS A 279 -9.17 16.54 -16.87
N GLU A 280 -10.20 17.25 -17.33
CA GLU A 280 -10.31 18.70 -17.31
C GLU A 280 -10.36 19.21 -15.86
N ASN A 281 -11.15 18.54 -14.99
CA ASN A 281 -11.24 18.89 -13.57
C ASN A 281 -9.90 18.67 -12.87
N VAL A 282 -9.22 17.54 -13.14
CA VAL A 282 -7.87 17.28 -12.63
C VAL A 282 -6.90 18.38 -13.07
N HIS A 283 -6.90 18.72 -14.35
CA HIS A 283 -5.99 19.75 -14.88
C HIS A 283 -6.28 21.13 -14.28
N TYR A 284 -7.56 21.46 -14.10
CA TYR A 284 -7.98 22.68 -13.41
C TYR A 284 -7.48 22.71 -11.97
N MET A 285 -7.65 21.63 -11.21
CA MET A 285 -7.16 21.53 -9.82
C MET A 285 -5.65 21.73 -9.74
N LEU A 286 -4.88 21.03 -10.60
CA LEU A 286 -3.42 21.15 -10.66
C LEU A 286 -2.98 22.58 -10.97
N ARG A 287 -3.65 23.23 -11.94
CA ARG A 287 -3.36 24.61 -12.32
C ARG A 287 -3.72 25.59 -11.22
N ALA A 288 -4.90 25.46 -10.62
CA ALA A 288 -5.37 26.30 -9.52
C ALA A 288 -4.44 26.22 -8.30
N THR A 289 -3.98 25.00 -7.95
CA THR A 289 -3.01 24.80 -6.88
C THR A 289 -1.68 25.49 -7.19
N LYS A 290 -1.18 25.37 -8.43
CA LYS A 290 0.08 25.98 -8.86
C LYS A 290 0.04 27.50 -8.85
N ASP A 291 -1.08 28.07 -9.30
CA ASP A 291 -1.25 29.52 -9.43
C ASP A 291 -1.59 30.21 -8.09
N MET A 292 -2.04 29.43 -7.08
CA MET A 292 -2.35 29.95 -5.75
C MET A 292 -1.10 30.48 -5.02
N ARG A 293 -1.19 31.72 -4.56
CA ARG A 293 -0.17 32.36 -3.70
C ARG A 293 -0.63 32.37 -2.26
N LEU A 294 0.24 31.98 -1.34
CA LEU A 294 -0.04 32.09 0.09
C LEU A 294 0.29 33.51 0.57
N PRO A 295 -0.51 34.12 1.47
CA PRO A 295 -0.16 35.36 2.12
C PRO A 295 1.18 35.24 2.87
N LEU A 296 2.01 36.30 2.86
CA LEU A 296 3.30 36.30 3.55
C LEU A 296 3.21 35.91 5.05
N PRO A 297 2.23 36.42 5.83
CA PRO A 297 2.09 36.01 7.23
C PRO A 297 1.91 34.50 7.40
N LEU A 298 1.18 33.86 6.49
CA LEU A 298 0.94 32.42 6.51
C LEU A 298 2.22 31.64 6.17
N GLN A 299 3.01 32.12 5.21
CA GLN A 299 4.31 31.51 4.88
C GLN A 299 5.28 31.57 6.08
N VAL A 300 5.33 32.71 6.77
CA VAL A 300 6.12 32.88 8.00
C VAL A 300 5.64 31.91 9.08
N TYR A 301 4.33 31.83 9.31
CA TYR A 301 3.75 30.88 10.26
C TYR A 301 4.14 29.43 9.95
N MET A 302 4.00 29.00 8.70
CA MET A 302 4.40 27.65 8.27
C MET A 302 5.89 27.37 8.48
N ALA A 303 6.76 28.36 8.20
CA ALA A 303 8.20 28.25 8.44
C ALA A 303 8.51 28.14 9.94
N SER A 304 7.81 28.90 10.79
CA SER A 304 7.91 28.82 12.25
C SER A 304 7.52 27.45 12.77
N LEU A 305 6.43 26.85 12.27
CA LEU A 305 6.01 25.49 12.65
C LEU A 305 7.07 24.45 12.31
N ILE A 306 7.60 24.48 11.07
CA ILE A 306 8.67 23.55 10.64
C ILE A 306 9.93 23.75 11.48
N SER A 307 10.32 24.99 11.76
CA SER A 307 11.48 25.30 12.59
C SER A 307 11.29 24.83 14.04
N ALA A 308 10.11 25.06 14.62
CA ALA A 308 9.79 24.63 15.98
C ALA A 308 9.84 23.10 16.11
N ALA A 309 9.18 22.37 15.20
CA ALA A 309 9.24 20.90 15.20
C ALA A 309 10.64 20.36 14.93
N ARG A 310 11.42 21.02 14.07
CA ARG A 310 12.79 20.60 13.74
C ARG A 310 13.75 20.73 14.92
N ASN A 311 13.58 21.77 15.74
CA ASN A 311 14.44 22.08 16.87
C ASN A 311 13.86 21.58 18.20
N HIS A 312 12.74 20.86 18.19
CA HIS A 312 12.14 20.34 19.41
C HIS A 312 13.03 19.25 20.03
N HIS A 313 13.44 19.43 21.27
CA HIS A 313 14.40 18.54 21.95
C HIS A 313 13.98 17.06 22.03
N GLN A 314 12.68 16.77 22.06
CA GLN A 314 12.15 15.39 22.07
C GLN A 314 11.93 14.79 20.68
N LEU A 315 12.07 15.58 19.61
CA LEU A 315 11.80 15.12 18.24
C LEU A 315 13.09 15.09 17.43
N ASP A 316 13.25 14.04 16.62
CA ASP A 316 14.23 14.02 15.54
C ASP A 316 13.61 14.64 14.28
N GLY A 317 13.91 15.92 14.09
CA GLY A 317 13.50 16.71 12.94
C GLY A 317 14.36 16.58 11.69
N SER A 318 15.29 15.61 11.61
CA SER A 318 16.24 15.48 10.49
C SER A 318 15.59 15.35 9.11
N PHE A 319 14.35 14.84 9.04
CA PHE A 319 13.56 14.71 7.81
C PHE A 319 12.66 15.90 7.49
N LEU A 320 12.65 16.93 8.34
CA LEU A 320 12.03 18.22 8.02
C LEU A 320 12.97 19.04 7.11
N THR A 321 13.19 18.49 5.92
CA THR A 321 14.02 19.06 4.87
C THR A 321 13.27 20.16 4.12
N LEU A 322 13.95 20.84 3.19
CA LEU A 322 13.31 21.78 2.26
C LEU A 322 12.18 21.10 1.45
N ARG A 323 12.28 19.79 1.22
CA ARG A 323 11.21 19.02 0.56
C ARG A 323 9.93 19.00 1.40
N ALA A 324 10.05 18.75 2.71
CA ALA A 324 8.91 18.75 3.63
C ALA A 324 8.19 20.11 3.62
N GLN A 325 8.96 21.21 3.64
CA GLN A 325 8.41 22.55 3.57
C GLN A 325 7.66 22.81 2.25
N ARG A 326 8.23 22.40 1.11
CA ARG A 326 7.56 22.51 -0.21
C ARG A 326 6.30 21.65 -0.30
N ASP A 327 6.35 20.44 0.25
CA ASP A 327 5.18 19.56 0.31
C ASP A 327 4.09 20.19 1.17
N PHE A 328 4.44 20.77 2.33
CA PHE A 328 3.50 21.48 3.20
C PHE A 328 2.81 22.65 2.49
N GLU A 329 3.57 23.51 1.81
CA GLU A 329 3.03 24.61 1.02
C GLU A 329 2.09 24.12 -0.09
N THR A 330 2.53 23.11 -0.85
CA THR A 330 1.78 22.59 -2.00
C THR A 330 0.48 21.92 -1.55
N LEU A 331 0.53 21.14 -0.47
CA LEU A 331 -0.62 20.44 0.09
C LEU A 331 -1.61 21.41 0.73
N LEU A 332 -1.14 22.52 1.30
CA LEU A 332 -2.03 23.56 1.83
C LEU A 332 -2.84 24.20 0.72
N LYS A 333 -2.17 24.63 -0.36
CA LYS A 333 -2.84 25.15 -1.56
C LYS A 333 -3.83 24.14 -2.15
N ALA A 334 -3.40 22.88 -2.28
CA ALA A 334 -4.22 21.81 -2.81
C ALA A 334 -5.46 21.55 -1.96
N SER A 335 -5.32 21.52 -0.63
CA SER A 335 -6.43 21.32 0.30
C SER A 335 -7.46 22.44 0.20
N THR A 336 -7.04 23.69 0.00
CA THR A 336 -7.98 24.81 -0.22
C THR A 336 -8.71 24.68 -1.55
N VAL A 337 -8.01 24.29 -2.63
CA VAL A 337 -8.64 24.04 -3.94
C VAL A 337 -9.67 22.92 -3.85
N VAL A 338 -9.34 21.83 -3.15
CA VAL A 338 -10.26 20.70 -2.94
C VAL A 338 -11.43 21.10 -2.06
N ALA A 339 -11.20 21.83 -0.96
CA ALA A 339 -12.26 22.33 -0.10
C ALA A 339 -13.25 23.20 -0.88
N ARG A 340 -12.78 24.08 -1.77
CA ARG A 340 -13.66 24.89 -2.65
C ARG A 340 -14.41 24.08 -3.70
N MET A 341 -13.86 22.95 -4.11
CA MET A 341 -14.51 22.05 -5.05
C MET A 341 -15.62 21.24 -4.39
N LEU A 342 -15.41 20.83 -3.13
CA LEU A 342 -16.35 20.04 -2.34
C LEU A 342 -17.42 20.92 -1.68
N ASP A 343 -17.03 22.08 -1.15
CA ASP A 343 -17.90 23.04 -0.46
C ASP A 343 -18.03 24.35 -1.26
N THR A 344 -19.26 24.74 -1.56
CA THR A 344 -19.55 25.99 -2.30
C THR A 344 -19.43 27.25 -1.44
N SER A 345 -19.22 27.13 -0.13
CA SER A 345 -19.30 28.25 0.82
C SER A 345 -17.94 28.89 1.18
N SER A 346 -16.82 28.26 0.82
CA SER A 346 -15.49 28.75 1.21
C SER A 346 -14.90 29.70 0.17
N GLU A 347 -15.31 30.97 0.20
CA GLU A 347 -14.73 32.01 -0.66
C GLU A 347 -13.30 32.41 -0.22
N TYR A 348 -12.96 32.15 1.05
CA TYR A 348 -11.72 32.61 1.66
C TYR A 348 -10.52 31.71 1.31
N GLY A 349 -9.31 32.28 1.35
CA GLY A 349 -8.05 31.55 1.15
C GLY A 349 -7.67 30.67 2.37
N PRO A 350 -6.55 29.93 2.30
CA PRO A 350 -6.09 29.14 3.44
C PRO A 350 -5.80 30.04 4.64
N THR A 351 -6.20 29.58 5.83
CA THR A 351 -5.97 30.27 7.10
C THR A 351 -4.85 29.60 7.91
N ALA A 352 -4.41 30.24 9.01
CA ALA A 352 -3.47 29.64 9.94
C ALA A 352 -4.04 28.34 10.57
N ILE A 353 -5.35 28.28 10.79
CA ILE A 353 -6.03 27.09 11.33
C ILE A 353 -5.93 25.92 10.33
N ASP A 354 -6.11 26.20 9.04
CA ASP A 354 -5.97 25.18 7.99
C ASP A 354 -4.52 24.68 7.91
N ALA A 355 -3.56 25.60 7.99
CA ALA A 355 -2.14 25.25 8.04
C ALA A 355 -1.80 24.39 9.26
N ALA A 356 -2.29 24.74 10.45
CA ALA A 356 -2.08 23.96 11.68
C ALA A 356 -2.65 22.54 11.58
N LYS A 357 -3.89 22.39 11.09
CA LYS A 357 -4.53 21.08 10.88
C LYS A 357 -3.76 20.22 9.88
N LEU A 358 -3.27 20.84 8.80
CA LEU A 358 -2.52 20.14 7.77
C LEU A 358 -1.09 19.82 8.20
N PHE A 359 -0.47 20.63 9.07
CA PHE A 359 0.89 20.44 9.54
C PHE A 359 1.11 19.03 10.07
N ILE A 360 0.24 18.57 10.98
CA ILE A 360 0.26 17.21 11.54
C ILE A 360 0.32 16.15 10.43
N ARG A 361 -0.49 16.31 9.38
CA ARG A 361 -0.57 15.36 8.25
C ARG A 361 0.68 15.36 7.37
N VAL A 362 1.50 16.41 7.40
CA VAL A 362 2.70 16.52 6.56
C VAL A 362 3.97 16.12 7.31
N VAL A 363 4.01 16.31 8.64
CA VAL A 363 5.26 16.16 9.41
C VAL A 363 5.33 14.90 10.25
N THR A 364 4.21 14.35 10.74
CA THR A 364 4.24 13.27 11.74
C THR A 364 4.89 11.99 11.25
N HIS A 365 4.78 11.65 9.96
CA HIS A 365 5.51 10.50 9.40
C HIS A 365 7.01 10.77 9.19
N ARG A 366 7.43 12.03 9.19
CA ARG A 366 8.84 12.46 9.05
C ARG A 366 9.53 12.62 10.40
N LEU A 367 8.78 12.82 11.46
CA LEU A 367 9.29 12.96 12.81
C LEU A 367 9.48 11.57 13.46
N ARG A 368 10.44 11.51 14.39
CA ARG A 368 10.62 10.39 15.32
C ARG A 368 10.76 10.95 16.73
N VAL A 369 10.13 10.32 17.72
CA VAL A 369 10.35 10.67 19.13
C VAL A 369 11.71 10.11 19.55
N ARG A 370 12.55 10.95 20.15
CA ARG A 370 13.86 10.53 20.68
C ARG A 370 13.65 9.69 21.95
N ASN A 371 14.43 8.63 22.10
CA ASN A 371 14.40 7.75 23.27
C ASN A 371 15.21 8.31 24.45
N GLY A 372 16.04 9.33 24.21
CA GLY A 372 16.83 9.99 25.26
C GLY A 372 17.88 10.95 24.71
N PRO A 373 18.73 11.51 25.59
CA PRO A 373 19.77 12.48 25.20
C PRO A 373 20.85 11.88 24.28
N HIS A 374 21.04 10.56 24.28
CA HIS A 374 21.96 9.91 23.36
C HIS A 374 21.51 10.04 21.89
N ASP A 375 20.21 10.00 21.62
CA ASP A 375 19.65 10.20 20.28
C ASP A 375 19.84 11.64 19.78
N GLU A 376 20.02 12.61 20.67
CA GLU A 376 20.30 13.99 20.29
C GLU A 376 21.72 14.14 19.75
N VAL A 377 22.70 13.50 20.38
CA VAL A 377 24.12 13.59 20.00
C VAL A 377 24.43 12.69 18.81
N PHE A 378 23.88 11.48 18.79
CA PHE A 378 24.23 10.45 17.80
C PHE A 378 23.12 10.15 16.79
N GLY A 379 21.98 10.83 16.89
CA GLY A 379 20.83 10.66 16.00
C GLY A 379 21.19 10.74 14.52
N PRO A 380 22.10 11.59 14.03
CA PRO A 380 22.43 11.55 12.60
C PRO A 380 23.23 10.30 12.17
N LEU A 381 23.97 9.66 13.09
CA LEU A 381 24.97 8.63 12.80
C LEU A 381 24.49 7.19 13.04
N LEU A 382 23.67 6.94 14.07
CA LEU A 382 23.35 5.57 14.53
C LEU A 382 22.21 4.86 13.80
N TRP A 383 21.45 5.55 12.96
CA TRP A 383 20.20 4.98 12.46
C TRP A 383 20.37 3.81 11.50
N ASP A 384 21.44 3.77 10.72
CA ASP A 384 21.61 2.66 9.77
C ASP A 384 21.95 1.35 10.52
N ASP A 385 22.56 1.45 11.70
CA ASP A 385 23.04 0.30 12.49
C ASP A 385 21.99 -0.27 13.46
N GLU A 386 21.13 0.56 14.05
CA GLU A 386 20.12 0.09 15.02
C GLU A 386 19.02 -0.74 14.33
N ASP A 387 18.65 -0.35 13.12
CA ASP A 387 17.70 -1.09 12.30
C ASP A 387 18.26 -2.45 11.83
N GLU A 388 19.57 -2.55 11.60
CA GLU A 388 20.21 -3.81 11.15
C GLU A 388 20.26 -4.87 12.24
N ARG A 389 20.29 -4.46 13.52
CA ARG A 389 20.39 -5.39 14.64
C ARG A 389 19.05 -5.98 15.06
N GLY A 390 17.96 -5.61 14.38
CA GLY A 390 16.59 -5.90 14.78
C GLY A 390 16.28 -5.12 16.05
N ALA A 391 15.35 -4.18 15.98
CA ALA A 391 14.95 -3.33 17.09
C ALA A 391 14.84 -4.17 18.37
N ARG A 392 15.82 -4.01 19.27
CA ARG A 392 15.64 -4.44 20.66
C ARG A 392 14.62 -3.48 21.21
N SER A 393 13.35 -3.84 21.11
CA SER A 393 12.28 -3.13 21.82
C SER A 393 12.72 -3.04 23.27
N LEU A 394 13.03 -1.81 23.71
CA LEU A 394 13.22 -1.58 25.13
C LEU A 394 11.92 -2.02 25.81
N PRO A 395 11.99 -2.70 26.97
CA PRO A 395 10.79 -3.12 27.68
C PRO A 395 9.84 -1.94 27.83
N SER A 396 8.58 -2.13 27.38
CA SER A 396 7.53 -1.13 27.48
C SER A 396 7.50 -0.60 28.92
N LEU A 397 7.50 0.73 29.10
CA LEU A 397 7.55 1.39 30.41
C LEU A 397 6.24 1.19 31.23
N GLY A 398 5.52 0.07 31.06
CA GLY A 398 4.27 -0.20 31.76
C GLY A 398 3.10 0.71 31.39
N LEU A 399 3.20 1.42 30.25
CA LEU A 399 2.15 2.33 29.74
C LEU A 399 1.04 1.60 28.95
N GLU A 400 0.93 0.29 29.10
CA GLU A 400 -0.02 -0.59 28.38
C GLU A 400 -1.49 -0.32 28.72
N HIS A 401 -1.80 0.60 29.63
CA HIS A 401 -3.18 0.96 29.99
C HIS A 401 -3.68 2.25 29.34
N LEU A 402 -2.86 2.95 28.54
CA LEU A 402 -3.30 4.09 27.73
C LEU A 402 -3.76 3.71 26.31
N GLU A 403 -4.09 2.42 26.08
CA GLU A 403 -4.58 1.85 24.81
C GLU A 403 -5.81 2.56 24.19
N HIS A 404 -6.44 3.48 24.92
CA HIS A 404 -7.63 4.20 24.48
C HIS A 404 -7.36 5.60 23.92
N SER A 405 -6.14 6.15 24.09
CA SER A 405 -5.77 7.40 23.43
C SER A 405 -4.93 7.07 22.20
N ARG A 406 -5.58 6.83 21.05
CA ARG A 406 -4.97 6.54 19.74
C ARG A 406 -4.11 7.68 19.15
N ARG A 407 -3.64 8.60 19.99
CA ARG A 407 -2.77 9.71 19.60
C ARG A 407 -1.33 9.28 19.84
N SER A 408 -0.50 9.37 18.81
CA SER A 408 0.92 9.10 19.00
C SER A 408 1.55 10.15 19.93
N ILE A 409 2.61 9.77 20.65
CA ILE A 409 3.38 10.76 21.44
C ILE A 409 3.88 11.89 20.52
N CYS A 410 4.24 11.53 19.27
CA CYS A 410 4.58 12.51 18.26
C CYS A 410 3.43 13.49 17.97
N ASP A 411 2.19 13.02 17.89
CA ASP A 411 1.02 13.89 17.66
C ASP A 411 0.81 14.84 18.84
N ILE A 412 0.97 14.35 20.08
CA ILE A 412 0.83 15.18 21.29
C ILE A 412 1.88 16.30 21.30
N ILE A 413 3.15 15.96 21.06
CA ILE A 413 4.23 16.96 21.01
C ILE A 413 3.99 17.97 19.88
N VAL A 414 3.48 17.52 18.73
CA VAL A 414 3.14 18.41 17.62
C VAL A 414 1.97 19.32 17.97
N GLU A 415 0.95 18.82 18.69
CA GLU A 415 -0.13 19.66 19.21
C GLU A 415 0.39 20.72 20.19
N ASP A 416 1.32 20.36 21.08
CA ASP A 416 1.97 21.32 21.99
C ASP A 416 2.70 22.42 21.18
N ILE A 417 3.44 22.05 20.14
CA ILE A 417 4.08 23.02 19.23
C ILE A 417 3.03 23.94 18.57
N LEU A 418 1.90 23.40 18.13
CA LEU A 418 0.83 24.19 17.50
C LEU A 418 0.18 25.17 18.48
N THR A 419 0.15 24.87 19.78
CA THR A 419 -0.36 25.80 20.80
C THR A 419 0.65 26.88 21.20
N ALA A 420 1.95 26.61 21.04
CA ALA A 420 3.03 27.50 21.44
C ALA A 420 3.42 28.54 20.38
N VAL A 421 3.23 28.23 19.09
CA VAL A 421 3.52 29.11 17.94
C VAL A 421 2.28 29.91 17.55
#